data_AF-A0A165B1R6-F1
#
_entry.id   AF-A0A165B1R6-F1
#
_cell.length_a   1.000
_cell.length_b   1.000
_cell.length_c   1.000
_cell.angle_alpha   90.00
_cell.angle_beta   90.00
_cell.angle_gamma   90.00
#
_symmetry.space_group_name_H-M   'P 1'
#
loop_
_entity.id
_entity.type
_entity.pdbx_description
1 polymer ?
#
loop_
_entity_poly.entity_id
_entity_poly.type
_entity_poly.pdbx_seq_one_letter_code
_entity_poly.pdbx_strand_id
1 'polypeptide(L)'
;MKGYYLKSVERLVHTSNGWHLNAFRSSAEQIQSFHVEDMAVAMEELAPELWDLIGCLLSKENSSHGSTDDGQEVLDSEELEYWMALGEDVEFDQQDDEASHTKHQQAILLQRRNALGRIKTVIILSIMMHSLSQHCNALAVVNGIFFHACNTPRKVIKALAHMGISISPNAIDNAVRSLSWCYSFSASWSRDSLRCT
;
A
#
# COMPACT_ATOMS: atom_id res chain seq x y z
N MET A 1 0.46 27.45 -11.58
CA MET A 1 0.86 26.03 -11.48
C MET A 1 0.63 25.45 -10.07
N LYS A 2 1.20 26.03 -8.99
CA LYS A 2 1.00 25.54 -7.60
C LYS A 2 -0.47 25.37 -7.17
N GLY A 3 -1.33 26.35 -7.46
CA GLY A 3 -2.75 26.30 -7.07
C GLY A 3 -3.58 25.26 -7.83
N TYR A 4 -3.10 24.74 -8.96
CA TYR A 4 -3.78 23.67 -9.70
C TYR A 4 -3.56 22.33 -9.00
N TYR A 5 -2.30 21.94 -8.76
CA TYR A 5 -1.99 20.69 -8.04
C TYR A 5 -2.51 20.68 -6.61
N LEU A 6 -2.53 21.84 -5.92
CA LEU A 6 -3.17 21.93 -4.60
C LEU A 6 -4.65 21.52 -4.66
N LYS A 7 -5.40 22.01 -5.65
CA LYS A 7 -6.81 21.61 -5.84
C LYS A 7 -6.96 20.14 -6.18
N SER A 8 -6.02 19.57 -6.95
CA SER A 8 -6.00 18.13 -7.22
C SER A 8 -5.85 17.33 -5.92
N VAL A 9 -4.94 17.73 -5.02
CA VAL A 9 -4.81 17.06 -3.73
C VAL A 9 -6.01 17.35 -2.79
N GLU A 10 -6.62 18.52 -2.84
CA GLU A 10 -7.85 18.81 -2.08
C GLU A 10 -9.01 17.91 -2.52
N ARG A 11 -9.15 17.66 -3.83
CA ARG A 11 -10.16 16.74 -4.37
C ARG A 11 -9.93 15.32 -3.86
N LEU A 12 -8.67 14.91 -3.82
CA LEU A 12 -8.25 13.64 -3.24
C LEU A 12 -8.61 13.57 -1.74
N VAL A 13 -8.34 14.61 -0.96
CA VAL A 13 -8.61 14.62 0.50
C VAL A 13 -10.10 14.61 0.86
N HIS A 14 -11.02 14.80 -0.09
CA HIS A 14 -12.45 14.88 0.20
C HIS A 14 -12.98 13.64 0.94
N THR A 15 -13.85 13.85 1.95
CA THR A 15 -14.34 12.78 2.84
C THR A 15 -15.14 11.70 2.12
N SER A 16 -15.74 12.02 0.98
CA SER A 16 -16.45 11.06 0.12
C SER A 16 -15.57 9.94 -0.44
N ASN A 17 -14.24 10.16 -0.50
CA ASN A 17 -13.33 9.21 -1.14
C ASN A 17 -12.96 8.04 -0.22
N GLY A 18 -13.41 8.07 1.05
CA GLY A 18 -13.27 6.93 1.96
C GLY A 18 -11.89 6.75 2.60
N TRP A 19 -10.95 7.68 2.39
CA TRP A 19 -9.58 7.56 2.92
C TRP A 19 -9.40 8.02 4.37
N HIS A 20 -10.52 8.28 5.05
CA HIS A 20 -10.57 8.77 6.41
C HIS A 20 -10.89 7.63 7.37
N LEU A 21 -9.86 6.91 7.81
CA LEU A 21 -10.03 5.80 8.74
C LEU A 21 -9.87 6.27 10.18
N ASN A 22 -10.79 5.79 11.02
CA ASN A 22 -10.63 5.91 12.46
C ASN A 22 -10.22 4.55 12.99
N ALA A 23 -8.94 4.39 13.35
CA ALA A 23 -8.40 3.13 13.86
C ALA A 23 -9.20 2.52 15.03
N PHE A 24 -9.91 3.35 15.83
CA PHE A 24 -10.77 2.87 16.92
C PHE A 24 -12.13 2.33 16.43
N ARG A 25 -12.65 2.83 15.30
CA ARG A 25 -13.95 2.45 14.73
C ARG A 25 -13.84 1.60 13.47
N SER A 26 -12.65 1.40 12.93
CA SER A 26 -12.40 0.54 11.79
C SER A 26 -12.78 -0.89 12.14
N SER A 27 -13.76 -1.44 11.43
CA SER A 27 -14.12 -2.85 11.55
C SER A 27 -13.06 -3.74 10.89
N ALA A 28 -13.02 -5.02 11.29
CA ALA A 28 -12.15 -6.00 10.64
C ALA A 28 -12.43 -6.11 9.13
N GLU A 29 -13.72 -6.04 8.74
CA GLU A 29 -14.15 -6.05 7.34
C GLU A 29 -13.56 -4.87 6.55
N GLN A 30 -13.62 -3.65 7.09
CA GLN A 30 -13.05 -2.46 6.44
C GLN A 30 -11.53 -2.52 6.27
N ILE A 31 -10.84 -3.25 7.14
CA ILE A 31 -9.39 -3.43 7.05
C ILE A 31 -9.07 -4.52 6.03
N GLN A 32 -9.86 -5.60 5.99
CA GLN A 32 -9.69 -6.69 5.02
C GLN A 32 -10.06 -6.27 3.59
N SER A 33 -11.04 -5.39 3.43
CA SER A 33 -11.46 -4.86 2.13
C SER A 33 -10.55 -3.75 1.60
N PHE A 34 -9.49 -3.37 2.32
CA PHE A 34 -8.57 -2.34 1.85
C PHE A 34 -7.53 -2.95 0.91
N HIS A 35 -7.53 -2.48 -0.33
CA HIS A 35 -6.52 -2.82 -1.34
C HIS A 35 -5.81 -1.56 -1.83
N VAL A 36 -4.48 -1.62 -1.90
CA VAL A 36 -3.65 -0.51 -2.38
C VAL A 36 -3.92 -0.26 -3.87
N GLU A 37 -4.27 -1.30 -4.60
CA GLU A 37 -4.63 -1.31 -6.01
C GLU A 37 -5.89 -0.48 -6.26
N ASP A 38 -6.94 -0.66 -5.46
CA ASP A 38 -8.18 0.13 -5.56
C ASP A 38 -7.90 1.61 -5.28
N MET A 39 -7.04 1.88 -4.29
CA MET A 39 -6.62 3.24 -3.97
C MET A 39 -5.81 3.87 -5.11
N ALA A 40 -4.95 3.08 -5.77
CA ALA A 40 -4.20 3.53 -6.95
C ALA A 40 -5.13 3.93 -8.09
N VAL A 41 -6.11 3.08 -8.42
CA VAL A 41 -7.10 3.36 -9.47
C VAL A 41 -7.89 4.63 -9.14
N ALA A 42 -8.42 4.75 -7.91
CA ALA A 42 -9.18 5.92 -7.51
C ALA A 42 -8.35 7.22 -7.53
N MET A 43 -7.08 7.17 -7.14
CA MET A 43 -6.19 8.34 -7.18
C MET A 43 -5.88 8.79 -8.61
N GLU A 44 -5.65 7.83 -9.50
CA GLU A 44 -5.41 8.05 -10.93
C GLU A 44 -6.65 8.66 -11.61
N GLU A 45 -7.86 8.17 -11.29
CA GLU A 45 -9.11 8.71 -11.83
C GLU A 45 -9.43 10.12 -11.30
N LEU A 46 -9.21 10.38 -10.00
CA LEU A 46 -9.58 11.66 -9.38
C LEU A 46 -8.57 12.78 -9.67
N ALA A 47 -7.30 12.43 -9.90
CA ALA A 47 -6.21 13.38 -10.11
C ALA A 47 -5.17 12.86 -11.14
N PRO A 48 -5.58 12.62 -12.40
CA PRO A 48 -4.72 11.99 -13.42
C PRO A 48 -3.46 12.81 -13.70
N GLU A 49 -3.54 14.13 -13.75
CA GLU A 49 -2.38 14.97 -14.07
C GLU A 49 -1.37 15.02 -12.91
N LEU A 50 -1.84 14.86 -11.66
CA LEU A 50 -0.96 14.75 -10.50
C LEU A 50 -0.32 13.36 -10.43
N TRP A 51 -1.09 12.32 -10.75
CA TRP A 51 -0.62 10.95 -10.89
C TRP A 51 0.50 10.87 -11.92
N ASP A 52 0.28 11.41 -13.12
CA ASP A 52 1.27 11.48 -14.20
C ASP A 52 2.51 12.26 -13.79
N LEU A 53 2.35 13.42 -13.13
CA LEU A 53 3.49 14.20 -12.63
C LEU A 53 4.38 13.36 -11.71
N ILE A 54 3.78 12.66 -10.74
CA ILE A 54 4.53 11.81 -9.81
C ILE A 54 5.12 10.61 -10.56
N GLY A 55 4.38 10.00 -11.48
CA GLY A 55 4.86 8.94 -12.35
C GLY A 55 6.08 9.35 -13.17
N CYS A 56 6.10 10.57 -13.71
CA CYS A 56 7.25 11.15 -14.40
C CYS A 56 8.43 11.36 -13.45
N LEU A 57 8.20 11.87 -12.24
CA LEU A 57 9.26 12.07 -11.24
C LEU A 57 9.87 10.74 -10.75
N LEU A 58 9.07 9.68 -10.70
CA LEU A 58 9.51 8.34 -10.33
C LEU A 58 10.12 7.56 -11.50
N SER A 59 9.88 7.99 -12.73
CA SER A 59 10.48 7.41 -13.92
C SER A 59 11.94 7.87 -14.01
N LYS A 60 12.87 6.92 -14.07
CA LYS A 60 14.28 7.19 -14.37
C LYS A 60 14.31 7.88 -15.73
N GLU A 61 14.71 9.15 -15.78
CA GLU A 61 14.89 9.87 -17.03
C GLU A 61 15.89 9.08 -17.87
N ASN A 62 15.45 8.53 -19.00
CA ASN A 62 16.34 7.92 -19.99
C ASN A 62 17.10 9.06 -20.68
N SER A 63 17.96 9.74 -19.93
CA SER A 63 19.01 10.59 -20.49
C SER A 63 19.84 9.70 -21.39
N SER A 64 19.61 9.89 -22.68
CA SER A 64 20.23 9.15 -23.76
C SER A 64 21.67 9.61 -23.89
N HIS A 65 22.54 9.31 -22.92
CA HIS A 65 23.99 9.41 -23.07
C HIS A 65 24.74 8.76 -21.90
N GLY A 66 25.65 7.85 -22.25
CA GLY A 66 26.80 7.49 -21.42
C GLY A 66 26.65 6.13 -20.75
N SER A 67 27.27 5.14 -21.37
CA SER A 67 27.59 3.85 -20.78
C SER A 67 28.31 4.03 -19.44
N THR A 68 27.65 3.69 -18.35
CA THR A 68 28.24 3.05 -17.16
C THR A 68 27.11 2.36 -16.42
N ASP A 69 27.12 1.04 -16.51
CA ASP A 69 26.77 0.09 -15.45
C ASP A 69 26.49 0.75 -14.09
N ASP A 70 25.24 1.16 -13.83
CA ASP A 70 24.82 1.54 -12.49
C ASP A 70 23.30 1.38 -12.33
N GLY A 71 22.94 0.25 -11.70
CA GLY A 71 21.63 0.01 -11.10
C GLY A 71 20.53 -0.43 -12.06
N GLN A 72 20.81 -1.33 -13.01
CA GLN A 72 19.76 -2.24 -13.43
C GLN A 72 19.55 -3.18 -12.24
N GLU A 73 18.39 -3.11 -11.57
CA GLU A 73 17.96 -4.13 -10.61
C GLU A 73 17.80 -5.44 -11.38
N VAL A 74 18.91 -6.13 -11.64
CA VAL A 74 18.92 -7.50 -12.14
C VAL A 74 18.51 -8.33 -10.95
N LEU A 75 17.31 -8.89 -11.01
CA LEU A 75 16.87 -9.86 -10.01
C LEU A 75 17.81 -11.03 -10.06
N ASP A 76 18.25 -11.49 -8.90
CA ASP A 76 18.92 -12.77 -8.83
C ASP A 76 17.95 -13.89 -9.25
N SER A 77 18.50 -15.07 -9.53
CA SER A 77 17.71 -16.19 -10.04
C SER A 77 16.62 -16.62 -9.05
N GLU A 78 16.85 -16.51 -7.74
CA GLU A 78 15.88 -16.89 -6.71
C GLU A 78 14.71 -15.89 -6.64
N GLU A 79 15.02 -14.60 -6.70
CA GLU A 79 14.02 -13.54 -6.72
C GLU A 79 13.19 -13.58 -8.00
N LEU A 80 13.81 -13.85 -9.15
CA LEU A 80 13.08 -14.06 -10.40
C LEU A 80 12.14 -15.25 -10.32
N GLU A 81 12.61 -16.39 -9.80
CA GLU A 81 11.78 -17.59 -9.60
C GLU A 81 10.61 -17.32 -8.66
N TYR A 82 10.82 -16.56 -7.59
CA TYR A 82 9.75 -16.11 -6.68
C TYR A 82 8.68 -15.29 -7.41
N TRP A 83 9.07 -14.31 -8.24
CA TRP A 83 8.11 -13.50 -9.01
C TRP A 83 7.44 -14.29 -10.13
N MET A 84 8.15 -15.26 -10.73
CA MET A 84 7.57 -16.20 -11.69
C MET A 84 6.50 -17.07 -11.04
N ALA A 85 6.78 -17.60 -9.85
CA ALA A 85 5.85 -18.46 -9.11
C ALA A 85 4.58 -17.71 -8.63
N LEU A 86 4.66 -16.38 -8.44
CA LEU A 86 3.54 -15.54 -8.04
C LEU A 86 2.77 -14.90 -9.22
N GLY A 87 3.33 -14.91 -10.42
CA GLY A 87 2.74 -14.28 -11.61
C GLY A 87 1.71 -15.15 -12.29
N GLU A 88 0.50 -15.24 -11.73
CA GLU A 88 -0.61 -16.00 -12.33
C GLU A 88 -1.16 -15.41 -13.66
N ASP A 89 -0.75 -14.19 -14.06
CA ASP A 89 -1.48 -13.41 -15.08
C ASP A 89 -0.74 -13.19 -16.42
N VAL A 90 0.42 -13.80 -16.68
CA VAL A 90 1.08 -13.62 -17.99
C VAL A 90 0.85 -14.84 -18.89
N GLU A 91 -0.24 -14.78 -19.65
CA GLU A 91 -0.52 -15.75 -20.72
C GLU A 91 0.57 -15.65 -21.80
N PHE A 92 1.51 -16.59 -21.79
CA PHE A 92 2.48 -16.78 -22.87
C PHE A 92 2.09 -17.98 -23.72
N ASP A 93 2.12 -17.80 -25.04
CA ASP A 93 1.93 -18.87 -26.01
C ASP A 93 3.07 -19.90 -25.85
N GLN A 94 2.72 -21.16 -25.61
CA GLN A 94 3.69 -22.24 -25.34
C GLN A 94 4.42 -22.63 -26.63
N GLN A 95 5.45 -21.85 -26.97
CA GLN A 95 6.50 -22.26 -27.90
C GLN A 95 7.83 -22.27 -27.15
N ASP A 96 8.34 -23.49 -26.92
CA ASP A 96 9.58 -23.84 -26.20
C ASP A 96 10.85 -23.36 -26.94
N ASP A 97 11.01 -22.04 -27.09
CA ASP A 97 12.22 -21.41 -27.60
C ASP A 97 12.95 -20.65 -26.48
N GLU A 98 14.29 -20.69 -26.47
CA GLU A 98 15.18 -19.95 -25.55
C GLU A 98 14.93 -18.42 -25.56
N ALA A 99 14.45 -17.91 -26.69
CA ALA A 99 14.01 -16.52 -26.87
C ALA A 99 12.69 -16.19 -26.14
N SER A 100 11.83 -17.19 -25.89
CA SER A 100 10.59 -17.03 -25.13
C SER A 100 10.89 -16.80 -23.63
N HIS A 101 11.87 -17.53 -23.08
CA HIS A 101 12.27 -17.42 -21.68
C HIS A 101 12.85 -16.03 -21.35
N THR A 102 13.65 -15.48 -22.26
CA THR A 102 14.21 -14.12 -22.11
C THR A 102 13.11 -13.04 -22.19
N LYS A 103 12.13 -13.19 -23.09
CA LYS A 103 10.99 -12.27 -23.19
C LYS A 103 10.07 -12.36 -21.96
N HIS A 104 9.85 -13.57 -21.46
CA HIS A 104 9.07 -13.83 -20.24
C HIS A 104 9.71 -13.15 -19.03
N GLN A 105 11.01 -13.33 -18.84
CA GLN A 105 11.77 -12.65 -17.80
C GLN A 105 11.68 -11.12 -17.91
N GLN A 106 11.83 -10.56 -19.11
CA GLN A 106 11.70 -9.11 -19.32
C GLN A 106 10.29 -8.59 -19.02
N ALA A 107 9.25 -9.35 -19.36
CA ALA A 107 7.87 -8.98 -19.05
C ALA A 107 7.61 -8.93 -17.55
N ILE A 108 8.11 -9.92 -16.78
CA ILE A 108 8.00 -9.95 -15.31
C ILE A 108 8.72 -8.75 -14.69
N LEU A 109 9.94 -8.46 -15.14
CA LEU A 109 10.70 -7.30 -14.66
C LEU A 109 9.94 -5.98 -14.91
N LEU A 110 9.37 -5.83 -16.10
CA LEU A 110 8.59 -4.65 -16.44
C LEU A 110 7.31 -4.54 -15.58
N GLN A 111 6.59 -5.65 -15.43
CA GLN A 111 5.37 -5.73 -14.61
C GLN A 111 5.66 -5.36 -13.16
N ARG A 112 6.72 -5.95 -12.57
CA ARG A 112 7.16 -5.62 -11.20
C ARG A 112 7.53 -4.15 -11.09
N ARG A 113 8.32 -3.62 -12.04
CA ARG A 113 8.74 -2.21 -12.02
C ARG A 113 7.54 -1.28 -12.07
N ASN A 114 6.55 -1.60 -12.91
CA ASN A 114 5.32 -0.84 -13.02
C ASN A 114 4.50 -0.92 -11.73
N ALA A 115 4.33 -2.11 -11.15
CA ALA A 115 3.64 -2.30 -9.87
C ALA A 115 4.31 -1.50 -8.73
N LEU A 116 5.64 -1.57 -8.63
CA LEU A 116 6.41 -0.78 -7.67
C LEU A 116 6.27 0.73 -7.91
N GLY A 117 6.24 1.16 -9.17
CA GLY A 117 5.99 2.55 -9.54
C GLY A 117 4.61 3.03 -9.06
N ARG A 118 3.57 2.22 -9.26
CA ARG A 118 2.21 2.51 -8.77
C ARG A 118 2.17 2.59 -7.25
N ILE A 119 2.74 1.61 -6.54
CA ILE A 119 2.80 1.60 -5.07
C ILE A 119 3.53 2.85 -4.54
N LYS A 120 4.68 3.19 -5.12
CA LYS A 120 5.43 4.41 -4.75
C LYS A 120 4.61 5.67 -4.96
N THR A 121 3.84 5.74 -6.06
CA THR A 121 2.95 6.86 -6.37
C THR A 121 1.85 7.00 -5.31
N VAL A 122 1.19 5.89 -4.95
CA VAL A 122 0.15 5.88 -3.89
C VAL A 122 0.72 6.33 -2.55
N ILE A 123 1.93 5.89 -2.19
CA ILE A 123 2.58 6.29 -0.94
C ILE A 123 2.83 7.81 -0.92
N ILE A 124 3.40 8.37 -1.99
CA ILE A 124 3.68 9.82 -2.08
C ILE A 124 2.37 10.60 -1.99
N LEU A 125 1.35 10.21 -2.75
CA LEU A 125 0.03 10.84 -2.70
C LEU A 125 -0.59 10.74 -1.30
N SER A 126 -0.48 9.59 -0.63
CA SER A 126 -0.94 9.41 0.74
C SER A 126 -0.27 10.37 1.72
N ILE A 127 1.02 10.62 1.58
CA ILE A 127 1.76 11.61 2.39
C ILE A 127 1.27 13.03 2.08
N MET A 128 1.11 13.38 0.80
CA MET A 128 0.61 14.69 0.39
C MET A 128 -0.81 14.95 0.92
N MET A 129 -1.71 13.97 0.81
CA MET A 129 -3.07 14.08 1.34
C MET A 129 -3.09 14.19 2.86
N HIS A 130 -2.27 13.39 3.55
CA HIS A 130 -2.14 13.46 5.01
C HIS A 130 -1.64 14.83 5.48
N SER A 131 -0.72 15.44 4.72
CA SER A 131 -0.21 16.78 5.02
C SER A 131 -1.27 17.90 4.90
N LEU A 132 -2.34 17.67 4.13
CA LEU A 132 -3.46 18.60 3.98
C LEU A 132 -4.62 18.29 4.93
N SER A 133 -4.82 17.02 5.26
CA SER A 133 -5.76 16.59 6.29
C SER A 133 -5.24 15.37 7.03
N GLN A 134 -5.02 15.53 8.34
CA GLN A 134 -4.59 14.44 9.22
C GLN A 134 -5.59 13.28 9.28
N HIS A 135 -6.83 13.50 8.85
CA HIS A 135 -7.85 12.48 8.78
C HIS A 135 -7.68 11.55 7.58
N CYS A 136 -7.02 11.99 6.49
CA CYS A 136 -6.71 11.13 5.35
C CYS A 136 -5.52 10.23 5.69
N ASN A 137 -5.81 9.08 6.30
CA ASN A 137 -4.82 8.24 6.98
C ASN A 137 -4.99 6.75 6.66
N ALA A 138 -5.83 6.39 5.69
CA ALA A 138 -6.20 4.99 5.44
C ALA A 138 -4.99 4.05 5.33
N LEU A 139 -4.04 4.39 4.45
CA LEU A 139 -2.81 3.62 4.25
C LEU A 139 -1.97 3.49 5.53
N ALA A 140 -1.87 4.56 6.32
CA ALA A 140 -1.12 4.55 7.58
C ALA A 140 -1.80 3.68 8.65
N VAL A 141 -3.12 3.74 8.75
CA VAL A 141 -3.91 2.96 9.72
C VAL A 141 -3.82 1.47 9.42
N VAL A 142 -4.02 1.06 8.16
CA VAL A 142 -3.97 -0.36 7.76
C VAL A 142 -2.59 -0.95 8.02
N ASN A 143 -1.53 -0.26 7.60
CA ASN A 143 -0.15 -0.68 7.88
C ASN A 143 0.12 -0.77 9.39
N GLY A 144 -0.44 0.15 10.18
CA GLY A 144 -0.30 0.13 11.64
C GLY A 144 -0.93 -1.09 12.31
N ILE A 145 -2.12 -1.48 11.86
CA ILE A 145 -2.81 -2.67 12.36
C ILE A 145 -2.08 -3.94 11.92
N PHE A 146 -1.62 -4.00 10.68
CA PHE A 146 -0.83 -5.12 10.17
C PHE A 146 0.46 -5.32 10.97
N PHE A 147 1.26 -4.26 11.16
CA PHE A 147 2.50 -4.37 11.93
C PHE A 147 2.24 -4.74 13.39
N HIS A 148 1.14 -4.27 13.96
CA HIS A 148 0.72 -4.71 15.27
C HIS A 148 0.45 -6.22 15.30
N ALA A 149 -0.36 -6.73 14.36
CA ALA A 149 -0.69 -8.16 14.27
C ALA A 149 0.55 -9.05 14.08
N CYS A 150 1.55 -8.57 13.33
CA CYS A 150 2.83 -9.27 13.15
C CYS A 150 3.76 -9.22 14.37
N ASN A 151 3.33 -8.65 15.52
CA ASN A 151 4.19 -8.41 16.68
C ASN A 151 5.49 -7.67 16.35
N THR A 152 5.41 -6.74 15.40
CA THR A 152 6.59 -6.03 14.88
C THR A 152 7.31 -5.32 16.03
N PRO A 153 8.63 -5.55 16.22
CA PRO A 153 9.36 -4.94 17.32
C PRO A 153 9.21 -3.42 17.31
N ARG A 154 9.02 -2.79 18.49
CA ARG A 154 8.83 -1.34 18.63
C ARG A 154 9.92 -0.49 17.93
N LYS A 155 11.12 -1.05 17.75
CA LYS A 155 12.23 -0.43 17.00
C LYS A 155 11.90 -0.25 15.50
N VAL A 156 11.25 -1.25 14.88
CA VAL A 156 10.85 -1.21 13.47
C VAL A 156 9.68 -0.23 13.28
N ILE A 157 8.69 -0.25 14.18
CA ILE A 157 7.58 0.73 14.16
C ILE A 157 8.12 2.17 14.27
N LYS A 158 9.09 2.40 15.16
CA LYS A 158 9.71 3.72 15.32
C LYS A 158 10.50 4.15 14.08
N ALA A 159 11.18 3.22 13.40
CA ALA A 159 11.87 3.51 12.14
C ALA A 159 10.88 3.90 11.03
N LEU A 160 9.76 3.17 10.90
CA LEU A 160 8.69 3.46 9.94
C LEU A 160 8.01 4.81 10.22
N ALA A 161 7.78 5.14 11.49
CA ALA A 161 7.28 6.45 11.89
C ALA A 161 8.23 7.59 11.49
N HIS A 162 9.55 7.38 11.60
CA HIS A 162 10.56 8.31 11.10
C HIS A 162 10.62 8.39 9.56
N MET A 163 10.15 7.37 8.83
CA MET A 163 10.00 7.37 7.36
C MET A 163 8.72 8.08 6.89
N GLY A 164 7.92 8.65 7.80
CA GLY A 164 6.66 9.33 7.48
C GLY A 164 5.43 8.43 7.50
N ILE A 165 5.59 7.14 7.83
CA ILE A 165 4.48 6.21 8.05
C ILE A 165 4.07 6.32 9.52
N SER A 166 3.28 7.36 9.83
CA SER A 166 2.95 7.73 11.21
C SER A 166 2.00 6.73 11.86
N ILE A 167 2.56 5.77 12.61
CA ILE A 167 1.81 4.87 13.48
C ILE A 167 2.34 5.06 14.89
N SER A 168 1.58 5.77 15.74
CA SER A 168 1.99 5.90 17.13
C SER A 168 1.83 4.56 17.87
N PRO A 169 2.75 4.21 18.79
CA PRO A 169 2.56 3.06 19.67
C PRO A 169 1.24 3.12 20.44
N ASN A 170 0.73 4.32 20.73
CA ASN A 170 -0.58 4.51 21.36
C ASN A 170 -1.74 4.17 20.42
N ALA A 171 -1.64 4.47 19.12
CA ALA A 171 -2.65 4.08 18.13
C ALA A 171 -2.71 2.56 17.99
N ILE A 172 -1.54 1.91 18.02
CA ILE A 172 -1.43 0.45 18.10
C ILE A 172 -2.05 -0.07 19.39
N ASP A 173 -1.56 0.35 20.56
CA ASP A 173 -2.01 -0.14 21.87
C ASP A 173 -3.52 0.10 22.08
N ASN A 174 -4.07 1.18 21.52
CA ASN A 174 -5.52 1.44 21.52
C ASN A 174 -6.30 0.50 20.60
N ALA A 175 -5.77 0.19 19.41
CA ALA A 175 -6.36 -0.81 18.51
C ALA A 175 -6.33 -2.21 19.13
N VAL A 176 -5.26 -2.58 19.85
CA VAL A 176 -5.22 -3.84 20.61
C VAL A 176 -6.27 -3.86 21.69
N ARG A 177 -6.35 -2.79 22.50
CA ARG A 177 -7.30 -2.70 23.61
C ARG A 177 -8.74 -2.75 23.13
N SER A 178 -9.08 -2.14 22.00
CA SER A 178 -10.43 -2.22 21.44
C SER A 178 -10.77 -3.63 20.96
N LEU A 179 -9.83 -4.32 20.30
CA LEU A 179 -10.01 -5.70 19.83
C LEU A 179 -10.10 -6.71 20.99
N SER A 180 -9.33 -6.49 22.06
CA SER A 180 -9.35 -7.37 23.25
C SER A 180 -10.56 -7.12 24.17
N TRP A 181 -11.16 -5.93 24.16
CA TRP A 181 -12.45 -5.70 24.83
C TRP A 181 -13.62 -6.46 24.18
N CYS A 182 -13.55 -6.69 22.86
CA CYS A 182 -14.55 -7.46 22.14
C CYS A 182 -14.57 -8.96 22.55
N TYR A 183 -13.41 -9.52 22.96
CA TYR A 183 -13.32 -10.90 23.46
C TYR A 183 -13.94 -11.08 24.85
N SER A 184 -13.91 -10.05 25.71
CA SER A 184 -14.45 -10.16 27.08
C SER A 184 -15.96 -9.96 27.17
N PHE A 185 -16.58 -9.25 26.21
CA PHE A 185 -18.04 -9.09 26.18
C PHE A 185 -18.76 -10.26 25.51
N SER A 186 -18.11 -10.98 24.59
CA SER A 186 -18.65 -12.21 23.99
C SER A 186 -18.64 -13.39 24.98
N ALA A 187 -17.67 -13.44 25.90
CA ALA A 187 -17.58 -14.48 26.93
C ALA A 187 -18.57 -14.32 28.10
N SER A 188 -19.16 -13.13 28.30
CA SER A 188 -20.25 -12.92 29.28
C SER A 188 -21.61 -13.29 28.69
N TRP A 189 -21.87 -12.96 27.41
CA TRP A 189 -23.12 -13.31 26.74
C TRP A 189 -23.31 -14.82 26.52
N SER A 190 -22.25 -15.61 26.38
CA SER A 190 -22.36 -17.06 26.28
C SER A 190 -22.59 -17.77 27.63
N ARG A 191 -22.46 -17.08 28.77
CA ARG A 191 -22.73 -17.64 30.11
C ARG A 191 -24.11 -17.30 30.64
N ASP A 192 -24.71 -16.20 30.19
CA ASP A 192 -26.04 -15.77 30.64
C ASP A 192 -27.19 -16.39 29.84
N SER A 193 -26.92 -16.98 28.65
CA SER A 193 -27.95 -17.70 27.87
C SER A 193 -28.25 -19.13 28.35
N LEU A 194 -27.59 -19.64 29.40
CA LEU A 194 -27.79 -20.99 29.94
C LEU A 194 -28.40 -21.01 31.35
N ARG A 195 -28.96 -19.89 31.81
CA ARG A 195 -29.55 -19.79 33.15
C ARG A 195 -30.95 -19.17 33.15
N CYS A 196 -31.73 -19.43 32.11
CA CYS A 196 -33.16 -19.14 32.03
C CYS A 196 -33.92 -20.29 31.35
N THR A 197 -34.00 -21.44 32.04
CA THR A 197 -35.10 -22.41 31.96
C THR A 197 -35.22 -23.09 33.32
#